data_AF-A0A535ILC4-F1
#
_entry.id   AF-A0A535ILC4-F1
#
_cell.length_a   1.000
_cell.length_b   1.000
_cell.length_c   1.000
_cell.angle_alpha   90.00
_cell.angle_beta   90.00
_cell.angle_gamma   90.00
#
_symmetry.space_group_name_H-M   'P 1'
#
loop_
_entity.id
_entity.type
_entity.pdbx_description
1 polymer ?
#
loop_
_entity_poly.entity_id
_entity_poly.type
_entity_poly.pdbx_seq_one_letter_code
_entity_poly.pdbx_strand_id
1 'polypeptide(L)'
;LPGVGQARIFGERRFSMRVWLSAAELSARGLTVQDVQQAIRSRNVEVPAGRIESDRREFTVRSLGELKTPTEFSELVVSNDSGVLVKLKDLGRVELGAEDERSALRFKGTPAVAIGVVRQSKANIIQVADAITRELARIQESLPPGVKLSVAFDESIFVSRSILEAEETLLIAAGLVVIIIFL
;
A
#
# COMPACT_ATOMS: atom_id res chain seq x y z
N LEU A 1 3.91 4.05 16.15
CA LEU A 1 5.07 3.92 17.05
C LEU A 1 5.76 5.28 17.16
N PRO A 2 6.08 5.78 18.37
CA PRO A 2 6.86 7.01 18.54
C PRO A 2 8.22 6.93 17.82
N GLY A 3 8.66 8.02 17.21
CA GLY A 3 9.97 8.09 16.53
C GLY A 3 10.02 7.48 15.12
N VAL A 4 8.95 6.80 14.66
CA VAL A 4 8.80 6.38 13.26
C VAL A 4 8.28 7.55 12.43
N GLY A 5 9.00 7.91 11.37
CA GLY A 5 8.62 9.00 10.47
C GLY A 5 7.75 8.52 9.31
N GLN A 6 8.10 7.38 8.72
CA GLN A 6 7.34 6.81 7.60
C GLN A 6 7.49 5.29 7.56
N ALA A 7 6.43 4.60 7.14
CA ALA A 7 6.49 3.21 6.71
C ALA A 7 6.09 3.14 5.23
N ARG A 8 6.91 2.50 4.40
CA ARG A 8 6.66 2.31 2.97
C ARG A 8 6.58 0.83 2.67
N ILE A 9 5.59 0.43 1.89
CA ILE A 9 5.43 -0.95 1.44
C ILE A 9 6.08 -1.08 0.06
N PHE A 10 6.85 -2.14 -0.14
CA PHE A 10 7.55 -2.46 -1.37
C PHE A 10 7.14 -3.86 -1.83
N GLY A 11 6.96 -4.02 -3.14
CA GLY A 11 6.38 -5.24 -3.70
C GLY A 11 4.88 -5.38 -3.39
N GLU A 12 4.22 -4.30 -2.94
CA GLU A 12 2.76 -4.30 -2.83
C GLU A 12 2.14 -4.41 -4.22
N ARG A 13 1.30 -5.42 -4.40
CA ARG A 13 0.40 -5.50 -5.56
C ARG A 13 -0.87 -4.76 -5.18
N ARG A 14 -0.82 -3.42 -5.17
CA ARG A 14 -2.03 -2.62 -4.96
C ARG A 14 -3.03 -3.02 -6.03
N PHE A 15 -4.21 -3.47 -5.61
CA PHE A 15 -5.24 -3.86 -6.54
C PHE A 15 -5.71 -2.61 -7.29
N SER A 16 -5.59 -2.63 -8.62
CA SER A 16 -6.07 -1.58 -9.50
C SER A 16 -7.02 -2.19 -10.53
N MET A 17 -8.08 -1.45 -10.85
CA MET A 17 -8.97 -1.83 -11.93
C MET A 17 -8.29 -1.51 -13.26
N ARG A 18 -8.04 -2.53 -14.08
CA ARG A 18 -7.43 -2.38 -15.41
C ARG A 18 -8.48 -2.57 -16.47
N VAL A 19 -8.56 -1.62 -17.40
CA VAL A 19 -9.46 -1.67 -18.55
C VAL A 19 -8.61 -1.80 -19.81
N TRP A 20 -8.72 -2.95 -20.48
CA TRP A 20 -8.03 -3.23 -21.73
C TRP A 20 -8.98 -3.04 -22.89
N LEU A 21 -8.74 -1.98 -23.67
CA LEU A 21 -9.60 -1.64 -24.80
C LEU A 21 -9.12 -2.32 -26.08
N SER A 22 -10.08 -2.80 -26.87
CA SER A 22 -9.83 -3.33 -28.21
C SER A 22 -9.98 -2.20 -29.23
N ALA A 23 -8.91 -1.90 -29.97
CA ALA A 23 -8.95 -0.91 -31.03
C ALA A 23 -9.96 -1.26 -32.14
N ALA A 24 -10.13 -2.55 -32.42
CA ALA A 24 -11.10 -3.03 -33.40
C ALA A 24 -12.55 -2.79 -32.94
N GLU A 25 -12.86 -3.09 -31.67
CA GLU A 25 -14.22 -2.88 -31.12
C GLU A 25 -14.58 -1.40 -31.00
N LEU A 26 -13.60 -0.55 -30.66
CA LEU A 26 -13.75 0.90 -30.63
C LEU A 26 -14.03 1.45 -32.04
N SER A 27 -13.21 1.07 -33.03
CA SER A 27 -13.37 1.51 -34.41
C SER A 27 -14.68 1.04 -35.03
N ALA A 28 -15.12 -0.18 -34.73
CA ALA A 28 -16.39 -0.74 -35.24
C ALA A 28 -17.63 0.04 -34.75
N ARG A 29 -17.51 0.76 -33.63
CA ARG A 29 -18.58 1.55 -33.03
C ARG A 29 -18.36 3.06 -33.12
N GLY A 30 -17.32 3.50 -33.86
CA GLY A 30 -16.98 4.91 -34.00
C GLY A 30 -16.58 5.60 -32.69
N LEU A 31 -16.10 4.84 -31.69
CA LEU A 31 -15.73 5.36 -30.38
C LEU A 31 -14.22 5.55 -30.26
N THR A 32 -13.82 6.52 -29.45
CA THR A 32 -12.41 6.78 -29.13
C THR A 32 -12.06 6.35 -27.71
N VAL A 33 -10.76 6.26 -27.42
CA VAL A 33 -10.27 6.04 -26.06
C VAL A 33 -10.71 7.17 -25.12
N GLN A 34 -10.82 8.40 -25.63
CA GLN A 34 -11.23 9.56 -24.83
C GLN A 34 -12.68 9.43 -24.35
N ASP A 35 -13.58 8.92 -25.20
CA ASP A 35 -14.99 8.68 -24.84
C ASP A 35 -15.09 7.71 -23.67
N VAL A 36 -14.29 6.63 -23.71
CA VAL A 36 -14.23 5.65 -22.62
C VAL A 36 -13.70 6.27 -21.34
N GLN A 37 -12.61 7.05 -21.42
CA GLN A 37 -12.05 7.73 -20.25
C GLN A 37 -13.05 8.71 -19.62
N GLN A 38 -13.80 9.44 -20.44
CA GLN A 38 -14.81 10.38 -19.98
C GLN A 38 -16.02 9.68 -19.38
N ALA A 39 -16.46 8.56 -19.96
CA ALA A 39 -17.52 7.72 -19.41
C ALA A 39 -17.15 7.15 -18.03
N ILE A 40 -15.92 6.67 -17.86
CA ILE A 40 -15.43 6.20 -16.54
C ILE A 40 -15.37 7.36 -15.54
N ARG A 41 -14.81 8.50 -15.91
CA ARG A 41 -14.68 9.67 -15.01
C ARG A 41 -16.00 10.28 -14.61
N SER A 42 -16.99 10.29 -15.49
CA SER A 42 -18.32 10.88 -15.20
C SER A 42 -19.21 9.98 -14.36
N ARG A 43 -19.04 8.65 -14.47
CA ARG A 43 -19.87 7.67 -13.77
C ARG A 43 -19.25 7.16 -12.47
N ASN A 44 -17.93 7.21 -12.33
CA ASN A 44 -17.24 6.90 -11.09
C ASN A 44 -17.12 8.14 -10.18
N VAL A 45 -18.25 8.84 -9.98
CA VAL A 45 -18.35 10.03 -9.11
C VAL A 45 -19.39 9.76 -8.04
N GLU A 46 -19.00 9.90 -6.78
CA GLU A 46 -19.93 9.87 -5.66
C GLU A 46 -20.68 11.21 -5.61
N VAL A 47 -21.90 11.23 -6.17
CA VAL A 47 -22.77 12.41 -6.11
C VAL A 47 -23.65 12.31 -4.86
N PRO A 48 -23.65 13.33 -3.97
CA PRO A 48 -24.57 13.33 -2.83
C PRO A 48 -26.01 13.43 -3.34
N ALA A 49 -26.86 12.48 -2.96
CA ALA A 49 -28.25 12.40 -3.41
C ALA A 49 -29.22 13.24 -2.55
N GLY A 50 -28.70 14.04 -1.63
CA GLY A 50 -29.49 14.95 -0.79
C GLY A 50 -30.22 14.27 0.36
N ARG A 51 -31.33 14.87 0.78
CA ARG A 51 -32.18 14.40 1.88
C ARG A 51 -33.65 14.40 1.46
N ILE A 52 -34.38 13.39 1.89
CA ILE A 52 -35.84 13.33 1.79
C ILE A 52 -36.39 13.66 3.18
N GLU A 53 -37.03 14.82 3.31
CA GLU A 53 -37.75 15.19 4.53
C GLU A 53 -39.19 14.67 4.47
N SER A 54 -39.62 13.96 5.50
CA SER A 54 -41.02 13.64 5.79
C SER A 54 -41.39 14.30 7.12
N ASP A 55 -42.67 14.57 7.32
CA ASP A 55 -43.32 15.34 8.41
C ASP A 55 -42.85 14.96 9.82
N ARG A 56 -42.25 13.77 9.99
CA ARG A 56 -41.72 13.25 11.25
C ARG A 56 -40.28 12.73 11.19
N ARG A 57 -39.63 12.62 10.01
CA ARG A 57 -38.29 12.01 9.84
C ARG A 57 -37.56 12.54 8.60
N GLU A 58 -36.26 12.80 8.76
CA GLU A 58 -35.34 13.10 7.67
C GLU A 58 -34.59 11.81 7.27
N PHE A 59 -34.61 11.47 5.98
CA PHE A 59 -33.86 10.35 5.41
C PHE A 59 -32.76 10.88 4.49
N THR A 60 -31.50 10.63 4.85
CA THR A 60 -30.36 10.95 3.98
C THR A 60 -30.27 9.92 2.86
N VAL A 61 -30.33 10.37 1.61
CA VAL A 61 -30.18 9.51 0.44
C VAL A 61 -28.72 9.59 -0.01
N ARG A 62 -28.09 8.42 -0.20
CA ARG A 62 -26.73 8.32 -0.75
C ARG A 62 -26.80 7.57 -2.07
N SER A 63 -26.28 8.16 -3.13
CA SER A 63 -26.08 7.45 -4.39
C SER A 63 -24.76 6.69 -4.32
N LEU A 64 -24.81 5.35 -4.40
CA LEU A 64 -23.59 4.56 -4.59
C LEU A 64 -23.13 4.71 -6.04
N GLY A 65 -22.36 5.76 -6.32
CA GLY A 65 -21.77 6.02 -7.63
C GLY A 65 -20.36 5.44 -7.83
N GLU A 66 -19.72 4.97 -6.76
CA GLU A 66 -18.38 4.37 -6.83
C GLU A 66 -18.48 2.92 -7.33
N LEU A 67 -17.84 2.64 -8.46
CA LEU A 67 -17.72 1.28 -9.00
C LEU A 67 -16.54 0.59 -8.30
N LYS A 68 -16.78 -0.58 -7.72
CA LYS A 68 -15.79 -1.32 -6.90
C LYS A 68 -15.38 -2.64 -7.52
N THR A 69 -16.29 -3.26 -8.27
CA THR A 69 -16.08 -4.61 -8.81
C THR A 69 -15.81 -4.59 -10.32
N PRO A 70 -15.02 -5.54 -10.86
CA PRO A 70 -14.82 -5.66 -12.31
C PRO A 70 -16.13 -5.80 -13.08
N THR A 71 -17.14 -6.44 -12.47
CA THR A 71 -18.47 -6.62 -13.04
C THR A 71 -19.21 -5.29 -13.17
N GLU A 72 -19.16 -4.44 -12.14
CA GLU A 72 -19.74 -3.08 -12.17
C GLU A 72 -19.09 -2.22 -13.25
N PHE A 73 -17.76 -2.27 -13.38
CA PHE A 73 -17.06 -1.57 -14.46
C PHE A 73 -17.42 -2.12 -15.84
N SER A 74 -17.58 -3.44 -15.98
CA SER A 74 -17.94 -4.10 -17.24
C SER A 74 -19.32 -3.67 -17.76
N GLU A 75 -20.25 -3.39 -16.84
CA GLU A 75 -21.61 -2.94 -17.16
C GLU A 75 -21.72 -1.41 -17.37
N LEU A 76 -20.61 -0.67 -17.21
CA LEU A 76 -20.58 0.77 -17.45
C LEU A 76 -20.93 1.08 -18.90
N VAL A 77 -21.97 1.89 -19.13
CA VAL A 77 -22.36 2.34 -20.46
C VAL A 77 -21.45 3.49 -20.89
N VAL A 78 -20.77 3.29 -22.02
CA VAL A 78 -19.84 4.27 -22.62
C VAL A 78 -20.55 5.15 -23.63
N SER A 79 -21.43 4.59 -24.46
CA SER A 79 -22.20 5.34 -25.45
C SER A 79 -23.61 4.79 -25.57
N ASN A 80 -24.51 5.65 -26.03
CA ASN A 80 -25.88 5.30 -26.39
C ASN A 80 -26.16 5.92 -27.75
N ASP A 81 -25.90 5.17 -28.81
CA ASP A 81 -26.23 5.57 -30.17
C ASP A 81 -27.50 4.82 -30.60
N SER A 82 -28.53 5.58 -30.95
CA SER A 82 -29.75 5.06 -31.59
C SER A 82 -30.46 3.94 -30.82
N GLY A 83 -30.38 3.94 -29.49
CA GLY A 83 -31.03 2.96 -28.61
C GLY A 83 -30.20 1.71 -28.31
N VAL A 84 -29.01 1.57 -28.90
CA VAL A 84 -28.07 0.51 -28.57
C VAL A 84 -27.11 1.02 -27.51
N LEU A 85 -27.23 0.46 -26.29
CA LEU A 85 -26.32 0.77 -25.19
C LEU A 85 -25.01 0.01 -25.40
N VAL A 86 -23.93 0.75 -25.61
CA VAL A 86 -22.58 0.18 -25.70
C VAL A 86 -21.96 0.19 -24.31
N LYS A 87 -21.68 -1.00 -23.78
CA LYS A 87 -21.07 -1.18 -22.45
C LYS A 87 -19.57 -1.37 -22.55
N LEU A 88 -18.86 -1.16 -21.45
CA LEU A 88 -17.41 -1.28 -21.40
C LEU A 88 -16.93 -2.70 -21.75
N LYS A 89 -17.70 -3.73 -21.38
CA LYS A 89 -17.46 -5.12 -21.76
C LYS A 89 -17.52 -5.39 -23.27
N ASP A 90 -18.25 -4.55 -24.01
CA ASP A 90 -18.37 -4.68 -25.47
C ASP A 90 -17.18 -4.04 -26.19
N LEU A 91 -16.39 -3.23 -25.46
CA LEU A 91 -15.24 -2.49 -25.98
C LEU A 91 -13.90 -3.10 -25.54
N GLY A 92 -13.91 -4.05 -24.62
CA GLY A 92 -12.71 -4.55 -24.00
C GLY A 92 -12.94 -5.48 -22.82
N ARG A 93 -11.85 -5.79 -22.10
CA ARG A 93 -11.89 -6.57 -20.86
C ARG A 93 -11.56 -5.70 -19.65
N VAL A 94 -12.27 -5.94 -18.56
CA VAL A 94 -11.98 -5.33 -17.26
C VAL A 94 -11.50 -6.41 -16.31
N GLU A 95 -10.35 -6.19 -15.69
CA GLU A 95 -9.79 -7.13 -14.73
C GLU A 95 -9.23 -6.39 -13.51
N LEU A 96 -9.36 -7.04 -12.35
CA LEU A 96 -8.66 -6.59 -11.16
C LEU A 96 -7.23 -7.09 -11.24
N GLY A 97 -6.28 -6.17 -11.46
CA GLY A 97 -4.86 -6.48 -11.59
C GLY A 97 -4.03 -5.77 -10.53
N ALA A 98 -2.72 -6.04 -10.53
CA ALA A 98 -1.79 -5.20 -9.78
C ALA A 98 -1.63 -3.85 -10.49
N GLU A 99 -1.56 -2.76 -9.73
CA GLU A 99 -1.23 -1.41 -10.24
C GLU A 99 0.11 -1.44 -10.97
N ASP A 100 1.09 -2.10 -10.36
CA ASP A 100 2.42 -2.33 -10.93
C ASP A 100 2.75 -3.83 -10.93
N GLU A 101 2.77 -4.43 -12.12
CA GLU A 101 3.21 -5.82 -12.31
C GLU A 101 4.74 -5.96 -12.41
N ARG A 102 5.46 -4.85 -12.58
CA ARG A 102 6.93 -4.85 -12.73
C ARG A 102 7.64 -4.86 -11.38
N SER A 103 6.94 -4.48 -10.31
CA SER A 103 7.47 -4.50 -8.94
C SER A 103 7.40 -5.92 -8.35
N ALA A 104 8.44 -6.72 -8.60
CA ALA A 104 8.61 -8.03 -7.98
C ALA A 104 9.71 -7.96 -6.91
N LEU A 105 9.32 -7.83 -5.64
CA LEU A 105 10.27 -7.95 -4.54
C LEU A 105 10.43 -9.42 -4.16
N ARG A 106 11.69 -9.84 -3.98
CA ARG A 106 12.03 -11.17 -3.49
C ARG A 106 12.91 -11.05 -2.26
N PHE A 107 12.62 -11.87 -1.25
CA PHE A 107 13.48 -12.05 -0.10
C PHE A 107 14.04 -13.48 -0.14
N LYS A 108 15.38 -13.60 -0.21
CA LYS A 108 16.08 -14.89 -0.32
C LYS A 108 15.57 -15.78 -1.47
N GLY A 109 15.23 -15.19 -2.61
CA GLY A 109 14.74 -15.91 -3.80
C GLY A 109 13.23 -16.21 -3.79
N THR A 110 12.53 -16.02 -2.67
CA THR A 110 11.08 -16.18 -2.57
C THR A 110 10.38 -14.84 -2.78
N PRO A 111 9.27 -14.77 -3.56
CA PRO A 111 8.44 -13.57 -3.63
C PRO A 111 7.99 -13.11 -2.24
N ALA A 112 8.20 -11.83 -1.93
CA ALA A 112 7.91 -11.27 -0.62
C ALA A 112 7.43 -9.82 -0.75
N VAL A 113 6.71 -9.36 0.27
CA VAL A 113 6.39 -7.95 0.47
C VAL A 113 7.31 -7.42 1.56
N ALA A 114 7.98 -6.29 1.30
CA ALA A 114 8.84 -5.66 2.29
C ALA A 114 8.19 -4.38 2.82
N ILE A 115 8.41 -4.10 4.10
CA ILE A 115 8.01 -2.83 4.71
C ILE A 115 9.30 -2.14 5.15
N GLY A 116 9.62 -1.02 4.51
CA GLY A 116 10.73 -0.17 4.91
C GLY A 116 10.25 0.87 5.91
N VAL A 117 10.84 0.86 7.09
CA VAL A 117 10.52 1.82 8.15
C VAL A 117 11.63 2.86 8.24
N VAL A 118 11.26 4.13 8.13
CA VAL A 118 12.17 5.28 8.22
C VAL A 118 11.91 5.97 9.55
N ARG A 119 12.95 6.06 10.39
CA ARG A 119 12.90 6.80 11.64
C ARG A 119 12.88 8.31 11.41
N GLN A 120 12.31 9.06 12.35
CA GLN A 120 12.41 10.52 12.35
C GLN A 120 13.87 10.95 12.62
N SER A 121 14.32 12.06 12.02
CA SER A 121 15.73 12.49 12.09
C SER A 121 16.24 12.71 13.52
N LYS A 122 15.38 13.10 14.46
CA LYS A 122 15.71 13.32 15.88
C LYS A 122 15.46 12.10 16.79
N ALA A 123 14.94 11.00 16.24
CA ALA A 123 14.60 9.84 17.04
C ALA A 123 15.82 8.93 17.29
N ASN A 124 15.90 8.37 18.50
CA ASN A 124 16.90 7.40 18.87
C ASN A 124 16.66 6.08 18.12
N ILE A 125 17.67 5.59 17.40
CA ILE A 125 17.55 4.41 16.52
C ILE A 125 17.31 3.12 17.30
N ILE A 126 17.96 2.93 18.46
CA ILE A 126 17.84 1.72 19.29
C ILE A 126 16.44 1.64 19.88
N GLN A 127 15.95 2.75 20.46
CA GLN A 127 14.61 2.79 21.04
C GLN A 127 13.50 2.53 20.00
N VAL A 128 13.68 3.07 18.78
CA VAL A 128 12.74 2.83 17.68
C VAL A 128 12.79 1.37 17.23
N ALA A 129 13.98 0.78 17.11
CA ALA A 129 14.15 -0.62 16.74
C ALA A 129 13.53 -1.58 17.78
N ASP A 130 13.70 -1.30 19.07
CA ASP A 130 13.07 -2.08 20.15
C ASP A 130 11.54 -1.95 20.14
N ALA A 131 11.03 -0.76 19.84
CA ALA A 131 9.59 -0.54 19.69
C ALA A 131 9.02 -1.30 18.48
N ILE A 132 9.74 -1.29 17.34
CA ILE A 132 9.34 -2.03 16.14
C ILE A 132 9.40 -3.53 16.39
N THR A 133 10.44 -4.05 17.03
CA THR A 133 10.60 -5.49 17.30
C THR A 133 9.47 -6.01 18.20
N ARG A 134 9.10 -5.24 19.23
CA ARG A 134 7.93 -5.55 20.08
C ARG A 134 6.62 -5.53 19.30
N GLU A 135 6.47 -4.58 18.38
CA GLU A 135 5.28 -4.51 17.52
C GLU A 135 5.21 -5.70 16.56
N LEU A 136 6.33 -6.08 15.95
CA LEU A 136 6.43 -7.21 15.02
C LEU A 136 6.02 -8.52 15.70
N ALA A 137 6.41 -8.73 16.96
CA ALA A 137 5.99 -9.89 17.74
C ALA A 137 4.46 -9.93 17.92
N ARG A 138 3.84 -8.80 18.26
CA ARG A 138 2.37 -8.70 18.40
C ARG A 138 1.65 -8.91 17.07
N ILE A 139 2.15 -8.33 15.98
CA ILE A 139 1.53 -8.50 14.66
C ILE A 139 1.64 -9.95 14.21
N GLN A 140 2.78 -10.61 14.44
CA GLN A 140 3.00 -12.00 14.06
C GLN A 140 1.94 -12.97 14.63
N GLU A 141 1.40 -12.68 15.82
CA GLU A 141 0.33 -13.46 16.46
C GLU A 141 -1.04 -13.27 15.77
N SER A 142 -1.27 -12.11 15.18
CA SER A 142 -2.52 -11.78 14.46
C SER A 142 -2.55 -12.24 13.00
N LEU A 143 -1.42 -12.72 12.47
CA LEU A 143 -1.29 -13.04 11.06
C LEU A 143 -1.95 -14.39 10.71
N PRO A 144 -2.51 -14.53 9.49
CA PRO A 144 -3.04 -15.79 9.00
C PRO A 144 -1.97 -16.90 8.95
N PRO A 145 -2.37 -18.17 9.01
CA PRO A 145 -1.45 -19.29 8.87
C PRO A 145 -0.70 -19.21 7.53
N GLY A 146 0.62 -19.37 7.57
CA GLY A 146 1.50 -19.33 6.40
C GLY A 146 2.20 -17.98 6.16
N VAL A 147 1.82 -16.92 6.88
CA VAL A 147 2.51 -15.61 6.78
C VAL A 147 3.59 -15.50 7.87
N LYS A 148 4.83 -15.26 7.46
CA LYS A 148 5.97 -15.05 8.37
C LYS A 148 6.57 -13.68 8.14
N LEU A 149 6.77 -12.94 9.22
CA LEU A 149 7.55 -11.70 9.23
C LEU A 149 9.03 -12.05 9.44
N SER A 150 9.91 -11.33 8.75
CA SER A 150 11.34 -11.47 8.91
C SER A 150 11.99 -10.11 8.72
N VAL A 151 12.94 -9.78 9.59
CA VAL A 151 13.70 -8.54 9.48
C VAL A 151 14.80 -8.76 8.44
N ALA A 152 14.72 -8.01 7.34
CA ALA A 152 15.70 -8.10 6.25
C ALA A 152 16.95 -7.27 6.53
N PHE A 153 16.79 -6.09 7.13
CA PHE A 153 17.85 -5.15 7.44
C PHE A 153 17.50 -4.36 8.70
N ASP A 154 18.46 -4.25 9.62
CA ASP A 154 18.34 -3.48 10.85
C ASP A 154 19.68 -2.79 11.16
N GLU A 155 19.68 -1.47 11.01
CA GLU A 155 20.85 -0.63 11.26
C GLU A 155 21.15 -0.51 12.77
N SER A 156 20.16 -0.68 13.64
CA SER A 156 20.33 -0.56 15.10
C SER A 156 21.29 -1.61 15.66
N ILE A 157 21.33 -2.81 15.07
CA ILE A 157 22.24 -3.89 15.48
C ILE A 157 23.70 -3.45 15.34
N PHE A 158 24.03 -2.76 14.24
CA PHE A 158 25.38 -2.26 14.02
C PHE A 158 25.74 -1.18 15.03
N VAL A 159 24.85 -0.20 15.22
CA VAL A 159 25.05 0.90 16.19
C VAL A 159 25.20 0.38 17.62
N SER A 160 24.34 -0.55 18.04
CA SER A 160 24.39 -1.14 19.38
C SER A 160 25.69 -1.90 19.62
N ARG A 161 26.18 -2.66 18.63
CA ARG A 161 27.47 -3.36 18.74
C ARG A 161 28.64 -2.39 18.86
N SER A 162 28.66 -1.32 18.05
CA SER A 162 29.74 -0.31 18.13
C SER A 162 29.78 0.39 19.49
N ILE A 163 28.62 0.61 20.14
CA ILE A 163 28.57 1.18 21.49
C ILE A 163 29.16 0.20 22.52
N LEU A 164 28.78 -1.08 22.45
CA LEU A 164 29.31 -2.11 23.36
C LEU A 164 30.82 -2.29 23.22
N GLU A 165 31.33 -2.34 21.99
CA GLU A 165 32.77 -2.44 21.73
C GLU A 165 33.54 -1.21 22.24
N ALA A 166 32.96 -0.01 22.09
CA ALA A 166 33.53 1.21 22.65
C ALA A 166 33.53 1.20 24.19
N GLU A 167 32.45 0.73 24.82
CA GLU A 167 32.35 0.56 26.27
C GLU A 167 33.40 -0.43 26.79
N GLU A 168 33.54 -1.59 26.14
CA GLU A 168 34.55 -2.59 26.49
C GLU A 168 35.97 -2.00 26.38
N THR A 169 36.26 -1.29 25.28
CA THR A 169 37.56 -0.65 25.07
C THR A 169 37.85 0.40 26.15
N LEU A 170 36.85 1.21 26.53
CA LEU A 170 36.98 2.20 27.60
C LEU A 170 37.26 1.56 28.95
N LEU A 171 36.58 0.45 29.27
CA LEU A 171 36.79 -0.29 30.52
C LEU A 171 38.19 -0.92 30.58
N ILE A 172 38.65 -1.52 29.48
CA ILE A 172 40.01 -2.07 29.36
C ILE A 172 41.03 -0.95 29.54
N ALA A 173 40.86 0.17 28.84
CA ALA A 173 41.77 1.32 28.93
C ALA A 173 41.82 1.88 30.36
N ALA A 174 40.66 2.08 31.00
CA ALA A 174 40.58 2.54 32.38
C ALA A 174 41.27 1.55 33.35
N GLY A 175 41.04 0.25 33.18
CA GLY A 175 41.69 -0.79 33.97
C GLY A 175 43.22 -0.78 33.81
N LEU A 176 43.72 -0.65 32.58
CA LEU A 176 45.16 -0.54 32.32
C LEU A 176 45.78 0.69 32.97
N VAL A 177 45.09 1.84 32.93
CA VAL A 177 45.56 3.07 33.60
C VAL A 177 45.66 2.86 35.12
N VAL A 178 44.66 2.23 35.75
CA VAL A 178 44.69 1.93 37.18
C VAL A 178 45.87 1.01 37.52
N ILE A 179 46.10 -0.03 36.72
CA ILE A 179 47.23 -0.95 36.90
C ILE A 179 48.57 -0.21 36.84
N ILE A 180 48.75 0.68 35.85
CA ILE A 180 49.99 1.45 35.67
C ILE A 180 50.25 2.41 36.83
N ILE A 181 49.22 3.05 37.39
CA ILE A 181 49.38 4.01 38.50
C ILE A 181 49.81 3.30 39.80
N PHE A 182 49.39 2.06 39.99
CA PHE A 182 49.69 1.29 41.21
C PHE A 182 51.06 0.61 41.18
N LEU A 183 51.68 0.45 40.01
CA LEU A 183 52.98 -0.18 39.81
C LEU A 183 54.13 0.83 39.94
#